data_AF-A0A4R8LKZ8-F1
#
_entry.id   AF-A0A4R8LKZ8-F1
#
_cell.length_a   1.000
_cell.length_b   1.000
_cell.length_c   1.000
_cell.angle_alpha   90.00
_cell.angle_beta   90.00
_cell.angle_gamma   90.00
#
_symmetry.space_group_name_H-M   'P 1'
#
loop_
_entity.id
_entity.type
_entity.pdbx_description
1 polymer ?
#
loop_
_entity_poly.entity_id
_entity_poly.type
_entity_poly.pdbx_seq_one_letter_code
_entity_poly.pdbx_strand_id
1 'polypeptide(L)' 'MAKANHKSAKHHSVRILTVSRQRRPWVRPKDYYSCWTCKPDYPDAPWIRLAGRWLEKAGFPISSQVRVEVEEGKLTITPA' A
#
# COMPACT_ATOMS: atom_id res chain seq x y z
N MET A 1 34.91 -25.18 12.73
CA MET A 1 34.07 -23.98 12.95
C MET A 1 33.04 -23.93 11.82
N ALA A 2 31.75 -24.11 12.12
CA ALA A 2 30.71 -24.18 11.10
C ALA A 2 30.41 -22.78 10.54
N LYS A 3 30.43 -22.64 9.21
CA LYS A 3 30.04 -21.40 8.51
C LYS A 3 28.52 -21.23 8.64
N ALA A 4 28.08 -20.19 9.35
CA ALA A 4 26.68 -19.81 9.39
C ALA A 4 26.25 -19.30 8.00
N ASN A 5 25.36 -20.03 7.33
CA ASN A 5 24.72 -19.59 6.10
C ASN A 5 23.78 -18.43 6.42
N HIS A 6 24.24 -17.20 6.19
CA HIS A 6 23.41 -16.00 6.26
C HIS A 6 22.56 -15.96 4.98
N LYS A 7 21.49 -16.75 4.93
CA LYS A 7 20.44 -16.53 3.91
C LYS A 7 19.81 -15.18 4.23
N SER A 8 20.14 -14.16 3.43
CA SER A 8 19.45 -12.87 3.45
C SER A 8 17.94 -13.14 3.45
N ALA A 9 17.27 -12.79 4.55
CA ALA A 9 15.84 -13.01 4.67
C ALA A 9 15.17 -12.16 3.60
N LYS A 10 14.52 -12.81 2.61
CA LYS A 10 13.76 -12.10 1.58
C LYS A 10 12.78 -11.15 2.29
N HIS A 11 12.89 -9.85 2.01
CA HIS A 11 12.00 -8.83 2.53
C HIS A 11 10.60 -9.02 1.92
N HIS A 12 9.85 -9.96 2.46
CA HIS A 12 8.45 -10.19 2.11
C HIS A 12 7.58 -9.50 3.16
N SER A 13 6.72 -8.60 2.73
CA SER A 13 5.71 -8.00 3.62
C SER A 13 4.33 -8.17 3.00
N VAL A 14 3.36 -8.55 3.82
CA VAL A 14 1.96 -8.69 3.41
C VAL A 14 1.17 -7.53 3.98
N ARG A 15 0.37 -6.88 3.13
CA ARG A 15 -0.53 -5.78 3.51
C ARG A 15 -1.95 -6.12 3.11
N ILE A 16 -2.91 -5.75 3.95
CA ILE A 16 -4.34 -5.88 3.66
C ILE A 16 -4.90 -4.48 3.41
N LEU A 17 -5.53 -4.30 2.25
CA LEU A 17 -6.14 -3.05 1.81
C LEU A 17 -7.63 -3.26 1.54
N THR A 18 -8.39 -2.17 1.47
CA THR A 18 -9.82 -2.19 1.12
C THR A 18 -10.04 -1.48 -0.22
N VAL A 19 -10.78 -2.11 -1.15
CA VAL A 19 -11.17 -1.48 -2.41
C VAL A 19 -12.18 -0.37 -2.14
N SER A 20 -11.75 0.88 -2.31
CA SER A 20 -12.60 2.03 -2.00
C SER A 20 -13.49 2.43 -3.19
N ARG A 21 -14.74 2.83 -2.88
CA ARG A 21 -15.77 3.28 -3.85
C ARG A 21 -15.43 4.63 -4.51
N GLN A 22 -14.71 5.47 -3.79
CA GLN A 22 -14.25 6.78 -4.20
C GLN A 22 -12.87 6.98 -3.59
N ARG A 23 -12.07 7.89 -4.16
CA ARG A 23 -10.91 8.44 -3.46
C ARG A 23 -11.40 8.94 -2.12
N ARG A 24 -11.18 8.19 -1.04
CA ARG A 24 -11.28 8.75 0.29
C ARG A 24 -10.09 9.69 0.36
N PRO A 25 -10.28 11.03 0.38
CA PRO A 25 -9.18 11.88 0.79
C PRO A 25 -8.73 11.31 2.13
N TRP A 26 -7.42 11.06 2.27
CA TRP A 26 -6.87 10.68 3.55
C TRP A 26 -7.44 11.67 4.58
N VAL A 27 -8.22 11.14 5.53
CA VAL A 27 -8.95 11.98 6.50
C VAL A 27 -7.87 12.65 7.31
N ARG A 28 -7.66 13.94 7.04
CA ARG A 28 -6.66 14.73 7.75
C ARG A 28 -7.04 14.68 9.22
N PRO A 29 -6.18 14.13 10.11
CA PRO A 29 -6.36 14.31 11.54
C PRO A 29 -6.50 15.81 11.80
N LYS A 30 -7.31 16.18 12.81
CA LYS A 30 -7.62 17.58 13.11
C LYS A 30 -6.36 18.43 13.39
N ASP A 31 -5.28 17.74 13.75
CA ASP A 31 -3.96 18.30 14.08
C ASP A 31 -2.99 18.35 12.89
N TYR A 32 -3.46 18.05 11.67
CA TYR A 32 -2.66 18.09 10.45
C TYR A 32 -2.62 19.52 9.90
N TYR A 33 -1.48 20.20 10.07
CA TYR A 33 -1.28 21.61 9.70
C TYR A 33 -1.84 21.96 8.31
N SER A 34 -2.63 23.03 8.26
CA SER A 34 -3.43 23.44 7.10
C SER A 34 -2.63 24.15 6.00
N CYS A 35 -1.40 24.57 6.27
CA CYS A 35 -0.52 25.22 5.31
C CYS A 35 0.47 24.25 4.67
N TRP A 36 0.50 24.23 3.34
CA TRP A 36 1.49 23.50 2.53
C TRP A 36 2.94 23.92 2.82
N THR A 37 3.14 25.11 3.39
CA THR A 37 4.41 25.67 3.84
C THR A 37 4.80 25.29 5.26
N CYS A 38 3.97 24.53 5.98
CA CYS A 38 4.14 24.21 7.41
C CYS A 38 4.19 22.69 7.65
N LYS A 39 4.92 21.94 6.84
CA LYS A 39 5.26 20.56 7.16
C LYS A 39 6.62 20.53 7.88
N PRO A 40 6.71 20.03 9.12
CA PRO A 40 7.91 19.35 9.54
C PRO A 40 7.96 18.01 8.78
N ASP A 41 8.79 17.94 7.75
CA ASP A 41 9.54 16.75 7.30
C ASP A 41 8.82 15.39 7.31
N TYR A 42 7.61 15.31 6.75
CA TYR A 42 7.10 13.99 6.34
C TYR A 42 7.88 13.55 5.10
N PRO A 43 8.60 12.43 5.14
CA PRO A 43 9.32 11.96 3.97
C PRO A 43 8.34 11.65 2.85
N ASP A 44 8.71 12.04 1.63
CA ASP A 44 7.96 11.68 0.45
C ASP A 44 7.89 10.15 0.34
N ALA A 45 6.67 9.63 0.20
CA ALA A 45 6.42 8.20 0.08
C ALA A 45 5.91 7.87 -1.32
N PRO A 46 6.39 6.78 -1.95
CA PRO A 46 5.87 6.33 -3.23
C PRO A 46 4.42 5.85 -3.08
N TRP A 47 3.57 6.24 -4.02
CA TRP A 47 2.15 5.90 -4.04
C TRP A 47 1.72 5.50 -5.45
N ILE A 48 0.86 4.49 -5.56
CA ILE A 48 0.32 3.99 -6.83
C ILE A 48 -1.19 4.15 -6.79
N ARG A 49 -1.77 4.71 -7.87
CA ARG A 49 -3.22 4.88 -8.00
C ARG A 49 -3.78 3.88 -9.01
N LEU A 50 -4.59 2.94 -8.52
CA LEU A 50 -5.37 2.02 -9.34
C LEU A 50 -6.85 2.42 -9.25
N ALA A 51 -7.47 2.74 -10.39
CA ALA A 51 -8.88 3.13 -10.45
C ALA A 51 -9.49 2.75 -11.80
N GLY A 52 -10.80 2.50 -11.80
CA GLY A 52 -11.59 2.25 -13.01
C GLY A 52 -12.47 1.00 -12.89
N ARG A 53 -13.49 0.92 -13.76
CA ARG A 53 -14.43 -0.21 -13.81
C ARG A 53 -13.74 -1.55 -14.16
N TRP A 54 -12.53 -1.50 -14.71
CA TRP A 54 -11.75 -2.70 -15.04
C TRP A 54 -11.34 -3.49 -13.79
N LEU A 55 -11.20 -2.84 -12.64
CA LEU A 55 -10.89 -3.52 -11.37
C LEU A 55 -12.03 -4.45 -10.94
N GLU A 56 -13.28 -3.99 -11.07
CA GLU A 56 -14.45 -4.81 -10.78
C GLU A 56 -14.52 -6.02 -11.72
N LYS A 57 -14.26 -5.80 -13.02
CA LYS A 57 -14.17 -6.89 -14.01
C LYS A 57 -13.02 -7.87 -13.73
N ALA A 58 -11.95 -7.41 -13.08
CA ALA A 58 -10.81 -8.23 -12.68
C ALA A 58 -11.02 -8.94 -11.32
N GLY A 59 -12.23 -8.86 -10.73
CA GLY A 59 -12.56 -9.55 -9.48
C GLY A 59 -12.23 -8.76 -8.21
N PHE A 60 -12.07 -7.43 -8.32
CA PHE A 60 -11.88 -6.53 -7.18
C PHE A 60 -13.13 -5.66 -6.96
N PRO A 61 -14.21 -6.21 -6.38
CA PRO A 61 -15.42 -5.45 -6.11
C PRO A 61 -15.19 -4.41 -5.01
N ILE A 62 -15.98 -3.36 -5.02
CA ILE A 62 -15.92 -2.31 -4.00
C ILE A 62 -16.19 -2.89 -2.61
N SER A 63 -15.51 -2.35 -1.60
CA SER A 63 -15.57 -2.75 -0.19
C SER A 63 -14.97 -4.14 0.09
N SER A 64 -14.40 -4.83 -0.90
CA SER A 64 -13.66 -6.06 -0.64
C SER A 64 -12.29 -5.79 -0.05
N GLN A 65 -11.75 -6.81 0.62
CA GLN A 65 -10.37 -6.81 1.05
C GLN A 65 -9.46 -7.31 -0.08
N VAL A 66 -8.24 -6.80 -0.08
CA VAL A 66 -7.20 -7.12 -1.05
C VAL A 66 -5.92 -7.40 -0.30
N ARG A 67 -5.27 -8.49 -0.65
CA ARG A 67 -3.96 -8.86 -0.16
C ARG A 67 -2.91 -8.32 -1.13
N VAL A 68 -1.94 -7.59 -0.59
CA VAL A 68 -0.78 -7.10 -1.33
C VAL A 68 0.45 -7.76 -0.75
N GLU A 69 1.09 -8.59 -1.54
CA GLU A 69 2.38 -9.19 -1.22
C GLU A 69 3.47 -8.33 -1.85
N VAL A 70 4.39 -7.88 -1.02
CA VAL A 70 5.51 -7.03 -1.40
C VAL A 70 6.77 -7.88 -1.41
N GLU A 71 7.38 -7.99 -2.58
CA GLU A 71 8.70 -8.55 -2.81
C GLU A 71 9.61 -7.47 -3.40
N GLU A 72 10.93 -7.67 -3.36
CA GLU A 72 11.86 -6.75 -4.01
C GLU A 72 11.56 -6.64 -5.51
N GLY A 73 11.25 -5.43 -5.98
CA GLY A 73 10.91 -5.15 -7.38
C GLY A 73 9.52 -5.65 -7.83
N LYS A 74 8.68 -6.18 -6.93
CA LYS A 74 7.39 -6.78 -7.31
C LYS A 74 6.29 -6.59 -6.27
N LEU A 75 5.12 -6.21 -6.76
CA LEU A 75 3.88 -6.17 -5.97
C LEU A 75 2.88 -7.15 -6.58
N THR A 76 2.43 -8.12 -5.78
CA THR A 76 1.34 -9.02 -6.17
C THR A 76 0.07 -8.58 -5.46
N ILE A 77 -0.97 -8.23 -6.21
CA ILE A 77 -2.25 -7.77 -5.68
C ILE A 77 -3.29 -8.85 -5.99
N THR A 78 -3.88 -9.45 -4.95
CA THR A 78 -4.89 -10.49 -5.08
C THR A 78 -6.11 -10.17 -4.22
N PRO A 79 -7.33 -10.56 -4.66
CA PRO A 79 -8.49 -10.56 -3.77
C PRO A 79 -8.16 -11.39 -2.52
N ALA A 80 -8.53 -10.87 -1.34
CA ALA A 80 -8.32 -11.55 -0.05
C ALA A 80 -9.46 -12.52 0.26
#